data_AF-A0A914YLT8-F1
#
_entry.id   AF-A0A914YLT8-F1
#
_cell.length_a   1.000
_cell.length_b   1.000
_cell.length_c   1.000
_cell.angle_alpha   90.00
_cell.angle_beta   90.00
_cell.angle_gamma   90.00
#
_symmetry.space_group_name_H-M   'P 1'
#
loop_
_entity.id
_entity.type
_entity.pdbx_description
1 polymer ?
#
loop_
_entity_poly.entity_id
_entity_poly.type
_entity_poly.pdbx_seq_one_letter_code
_entity_poly.pdbx_strand_id
1 'polypeptide(L)'
;MSIHQVITGALNSGENSFSIGCVDGVSFIACAVGADVAILAPNFDRVQIIPGNETDHGEIVSAVTCCGDSGKIAAVYGLQIRIFEPSQGIK
;
A
#
# COMPACT_ATOMS: atom_id res chain seq x y z
N MET A 1 -11.63 -25.78 -5.11
CA MET A 1 -12.20 -24.46 -5.42
C MET A 1 -11.06 -23.48 -5.43
N SER A 2 -10.60 -23.00 -6.58
CA SER A 2 -9.67 -21.87 -6.61
C SER A 2 -10.45 -20.68 -6.10
N ILE A 3 -10.13 -20.25 -4.89
CA ILE A 3 -10.56 -18.97 -4.33
C ILE A 3 -10.16 -17.92 -5.37
N HIS A 4 -11.14 -17.53 -6.19
CA HIS A 4 -11.05 -16.33 -6.99
C HIS A 4 -10.80 -15.26 -5.94
N GLN A 5 -9.60 -14.70 -5.88
CA GLN A 5 -9.36 -13.54 -5.04
C GLN A 5 -10.28 -12.48 -5.59
N VAL A 6 -11.43 -12.30 -4.93
CA VAL A 6 -12.15 -11.06 -4.99
C VAL A 6 -11.14 -10.06 -4.44
N ILE A 7 -10.54 -9.28 -5.33
CA ILE A 7 -9.86 -8.05 -4.93
C ILE A 7 -11.02 -7.18 -4.45
N THR A 8 -11.38 -7.32 -3.18
CA THR A 8 -12.32 -6.43 -2.52
C THR A 8 -11.62 -5.08 -2.41
N GLY A 9 -11.71 -4.30 -3.47
CA GLY A 9 -11.14 -2.97 -3.56
C GLY A 9 -10.46 -2.72 -4.90
N ALA A 10 -11.22 -2.13 -5.84
CA ALA A 10 -10.59 -1.40 -6.92
C ALA A 10 -9.62 -0.36 -6.32
N LEU A 11 -8.55 -0.01 -7.05
CA LEU A 11 -7.72 1.12 -6.68
C LEU A 11 -8.62 2.33 -6.43
N ASN A 12 -8.29 3.09 -5.39
CA ASN A 12 -8.97 4.35 -5.14
C ASN A 12 -8.87 5.24 -6.39
N SER A 13 -9.94 5.97 -6.68
CA SER A 13 -9.95 6.91 -7.81
C SER A 13 -9.04 8.09 -7.52
N GLY A 14 -8.30 8.52 -8.53
CA GLY A 14 -7.37 9.66 -8.43
C GLY A 14 -6.01 9.38 -9.05
N GLU A 15 -5.20 10.42 -9.13
CA GLU A 15 -3.78 10.28 -9.47
C GLU A 15 -3.02 9.70 -8.27
N ASN A 16 -1.92 8.98 -8.52
CA ASN A 16 -1.07 8.42 -7.46
C ASN A 16 -1.75 7.40 -6.54
N SER A 17 -2.73 6.65 -7.04
CA SER A 17 -3.34 5.52 -6.31
C SER A 17 -2.41 4.31 -6.19
N PHE A 18 -1.25 4.32 -6.86
CA PHE A 18 -0.20 3.35 -6.66
C PHE A 18 1.19 3.98 -6.82
N SER A 19 2.21 3.33 -6.26
CA SER A 19 3.61 3.70 -6.41
C SER A 19 4.50 2.47 -6.30
N ILE A 20 5.66 2.50 -6.97
CA ILE A 20 6.64 1.41 -6.96
C ILE A 20 7.74 1.77 -5.95
N GLY A 21 7.99 0.87 -5.00
CA GLY A 21 9.10 0.97 -4.06
C GLY A 21 10.10 -0.16 -4.27
N CYS A 22 11.22 -0.08 -3.56
CA CYS A 22 12.24 -1.11 -3.56
C CYS A 22 12.87 -1.26 -2.18
N VAL A 23 13.13 -2.50 -1.76
CA VAL A 23 13.88 -2.84 -0.55
C VAL A 23 14.92 -3.88 -0.94
N ASP A 24 16.20 -3.63 -0.65
CA ASP A 24 17.29 -4.58 -0.91
C ASP A 24 17.33 -5.10 -2.37
N GLY A 25 17.00 -4.24 -3.33
CA GLY A 25 16.95 -4.57 -4.76
C GLY A 25 15.69 -5.33 -5.21
N VAL A 26 14.74 -5.59 -4.30
CA VAL A 26 13.46 -6.23 -4.58
C VAL A 26 12.36 -5.16 -4.67
N SER A 27 11.76 -5.03 -5.86
CA SER A 27 10.65 -4.10 -6.07
C SER A 27 9.35 -4.60 -5.48
N PHE A 28 8.49 -3.66 -5.08
CA PHE A 28 7.10 -3.92 -4.67
C PHE A 28 6.20 -2.78 -5.20
N ILE A 29 4.89 -3.03 -5.21
CA ILE A 29 3.87 -2.06 -5.61
C ILE A 29 3.02 -1.76 -4.39
N ALA A 30 2.97 -0.51 -3.95
CA ALA A 30 2.01 -0.05 -2.94
C ALA A 30 0.79 0.53 -3.64
N CYS A 31 -0.41 0.16 -3.19
CA CYS A 31 -1.69 0.48 -3.80
C CYS A 31 -2.65 1.05 -2.73
N ALA A 32 -3.28 2.19 -3.01
CA ALA A 32 -4.36 2.76 -2.23
C ALA A 32 -5.67 2.00 -2.49
N VAL A 33 -6.23 1.37 -1.46
CA VAL A 33 -7.44 0.53 -1.55
C VAL A 33 -8.35 0.80 -0.36
N GLY A 34 -9.39 1.62 -0.54
CA GLY A 34 -10.19 2.13 0.57
C GLY A 34 -9.31 2.90 1.57
N ALA A 35 -9.41 2.57 2.85
CA ALA A 35 -8.52 3.11 3.89
C ALA A 35 -7.20 2.34 4.03
N ASP A 36 -7.01 1.27 3.25
CA ASP A 36 -5.85 0.40 3.37
C ASP A 36 -4.80 0.70 2.30
N VAL A 37 -3.56 0.30 2.59
CA VAL A 37 -2.49 0.22 1.60
C VAL A 37 -2.16 -1.24 1.33
N ALA A 38 -2.46 -1.70 0.12
CA ALA A 38 -2.13 -3.04 -0.33
C ALA A 38 -0.72 -3.08 -0.92
N ILE A 39 0.09 -4.04 -0.47
CA ILE A 39 1.45 -4.27 -0.99
C ILE A 39 1.41 -5.51 -1.89
N LEU A 40 1.80 -5.33 -3.15
CA LEU A 40 1.89 -6.40 -4.14
C LEU A 40 3.35 -6.65 -4.51
N ALA A 41 3.66 -7.91 -4.80
CA ALA A 41 4.89 -8.30 -5.47
C ALA A 41 4.88 -7.85 -6.95
N PRO A 42 6.03 -7.84 -7.64
CA PRO A 42 6.11 -7.43 -9.05
C PRO A 42 5.24 -8.26 -10.00
N ASN A 43 4.86 -9.47 -9.60
CA ASN A 43 3.96 -10.35 -10.32
C ASN A 43 2.47 -10.16 -9.95
N PHE A 44 2.15 -9.07 -9.24
CA PHE A 44 0.81 -8.72 -8.75
C PHE A 44 0.23 -9.64 -7.66
N ASP A 45 1.03 -10.56 -7.11
CA ASP A 45 0.61 -11.33 -5.93
C ASP A 45 0.55 -10.42 -4.70
N ARG A 46 -0.53 -10.53 -3.93
CA ARG A 46 -0.69 -9.75 -2.70
C ARG A 46 0.24 -10.27 -1.59
N VAL A 47 1.15 -9.42 -1.13
CA VAL A 47 2.13 -9.73 -0.08
C VAL A 47 1.61 -9.32 1.29
N GLN A 48 1.07 -8.10 1.42
CA GLN A 48 0.64 -7.55 2.70
C GLN A 48 -0.53 -6.57 2.50
N ILE A 49 -1.35 -6.40 3.53
CA ILE A 49 -2.27 -5.26 3.66
C ILE A 49 -1.83 -4.48 4.90
N ILE A 50 -1.62 -3.17 4.75
CA ILE A 50 -1.45 -2.23 5.86
C ILE A 50 -2.83 -1.62 6.12
N PRO A 51 -3.49 -1.97 7.23
CA PRO A 51 -4.83 -1.48 7.49
C PRO A 51 -4.82 0.02 7.80
N GLY A 52 -5.90 0.70 7.41
CA GLY A 52 -6.23 2.03 7.93
C GLY A 52 -6.36 2.01 9.47
N ASN A 53 -6.33 3.19 10.08
CA ASN A 53 -6.42 3.34 11.53
C ASN A 53 -7.77 3.98 11.91
N GLU A 54 -8.29 3.67 13.09
CA GLU A 54 -9.50 4.30 13.63
C GLU A 54 -9.35 5.81 13.82
N THR A 55 -8.12 6.30 14.01
CA THR A 55 -7.82 7.74 14.08
C THR A 55 -8.07 8.49 12.78
N ASP A 56 -8.30 7.78 11.68
CA ASP A 56 -8.47 8.39 10.36
C ASP A 56 -9.88 8.85 10.11
N HIS A 57 -10.79 8.67 11.07
CA HIS A 57 -12.19 9.11 10.96
C HIS A 57 -12.92 8.57 9.69
N GLY A 58 -12.46 7.44 9.15
CA GLY A 58 -12.99 6.86 7.92
C GLY A 58 -12.42 7.45 6.62
N GLU A 59 -11.37 8.27 6.70
CA GLU A 59 -10.65 8.77 5.54
C GLU A 59 -10.03 7.61 4.74
N ILE A 60 -10.23 7.66 3.42
CA ILE A 60 -9.60 6.73 2.48
C ILE A 60 -8.20 7.23 2.10
N VAL A 61 -7.36 6.32 1.61
CA VAL A 61 -6.04 6.68 1.10
C VAL A 61 -6.19 7.43 -0.22
N SER A 62 -5.89 8.73 -0.24
CA SER A 62 -6.05 9.56 -1.44
C SER A 62 -4.85 9.50 -2.38
N ALA A 63 -3.65 9.26 -1.84
CA ALA A 63 -2.42 9.10 -2.62
C ALA A 63 -1.40 8.24 -1.87
N VAL A 64 -0.55 7.55 -2.63
CA VAL A 64 0.61 6.82 -2.13
C VAL A 64 1.87 7.17 -2.94
N THR A 65 3.01 7.27 -2.26
CA THR A 65 4.33 7.35 -2.92
C THR A 65 5.35 6.50 -2.16
N CYS A 66 6.25 5.87 -2.90
CA CYS A 66 7.24 4.95 -2.36
C CYS A 66 8.66 5.44 -2.67
N CYS A 67 9.57 5.19 -1.74
CA CYS A 67 11.00 5.38 -1.97
C CYS A 67 11.60 4.20 -2.72
N GLY A 68 12.33 4.48 -3.81
CA GLY A 68 13.03 3.48 -4.62
C GLY A 68 14.32 2.93 -3.99
N ASP A 69 14.76 3.47 -2.85
CA ASP A 69 15.99 3.03 -2.17
C ASP A 69 15.71 2.42 -0.79
N SER A 70 14.91 3.11 0.03
CA SER A 70 14.62 2.68 1.41
C SER A 70 13.34 1.84 1.55
N GLY A 71 12.52 1.80 0.51
CA GLY A 71 11.20 1.15 0.53
C GLY A 71 10.18 1.77 1.46
N LYS A 72 10.46 2.96 2.04
CA LYS A 72 9.46 3.69 2.82
C LYS A 72 8.27 4.08 1.96
N ILE A 73 7.09 4.03 2.56
CA ILE A 73 5.82 4.33 1.90
C ILE A 73 5.20 5.54 2.60
N ALA A 74 4.86 6.58 1.85
CA ALA A 74 4.05 7.68 2.33
C ALA A 74 2.62 7.51 1.80
N ALA A 75 1.63 7.51 2.69
CA ALA A 75 0.22 7.45 2.36
C ALA A 75 -0.53 8.65 2.95
N VAL A 76 -1.42 9.22 2.14
CA VAL A 76 -2.20 10.41 2.52
C VAL A 76 -3.60 10.00 2.97
N TYR A 77 -3.96 10.40 4.18
CA TYR A 77 -5.27 10.21 4.82
C TYR A 77 -5.83 11.58 5.18
N GLY A 78 -6.74 12.11 4.35
CA GLY A 78 -7.24 13.48 4.52
C GLY A 78 -6.09 14.52 4.56
N LEU A 79 -5.88 15.14 5.72
CA LEU A 79 -4.82 16.14 5.98
C LEU A 79 -3.55 15.55 6.60
N GLN A 80 -3.51 14.24 6.84
CA GLN A 80 -2.38 13.57 7.46
C GLN A 80 -1.58 12.75 6.45
N ILE A 81 -0.26 12.72 6.63
CA ILE A 81 0.64 11.84 5.89
C ILE A 81 1.22 10.85 6.88
N ARG A 82 1.06 9.56 6.60
CA ARG A 82 1.70 8.49 7.38
C ARG A 82 2.83 7.87 6.60
N ILE A 83 3.94 7.65 7.29
CA ILE A 83 5.13 7.00 6.74
C ILE A 83 5.21 5.59 7.33
N PHE A 84 5.20 4.59 6.46
CA PHE A 84 5.43 3.20 6.81
C PHE A 84 6.84 2.79 6.42
N GLU A 85 7.49 2.02 7.28
CA GLU A 85 8.80 1.45 7.02
C GLU A 85 8.67 -0.04 6.66
N PRO A 86 9.52 -0.57 5.76
CA PRO A 86 9.55 -1.99 5.49
C PRO A 86 9.87 -2.76 6.76
N SER A 87 8.97 -3.66 7.17
CA SER A 87 9.30 -4.63 8.21
C SER A 87 10.17 -5.72 7.61
N GLN A 88 11.42 -5.83 8.07
CA GLN A 88 12.23 -7.02 7.84
C GLN A 88 11.43 -8.21 8.38
N GLY A 89 11.05 -9.16 7.52
CA GLY A 89 10.34 -10.35 7.96
C GLY A 89 11.18 -11.03 9.06
N ILE A 90 10.64 -11.11 10.27
CA ILE A 90 11.19 -11.99 11.30
C ILE A 90 11.07 -13.39 10.71
N LYS A 91 12.21 -14.00 10.38
CA LYS A 91 12.30 -15.39 9.95
C LYS A 91 11.80 -16.34 11.04
#